data_AF-A0A287D347-F1
#
_entry.id   AF-A0A287D347-F1
#
_cell.length_a   1.000
_cell.length_b   1.000
_cell.length_c   1.000
_cell.angle_alpha   90.00
_cell.angle_beta   90.00
_cell.angle_gamma   90.00
#
_symmetry.space_group_name_H-M   'P 1'
#
loop_
_entity.id
_entity.type
_entity.pdbx_description
1 polymer ?
#
loop_
_entity_poly.entity_id
_entity_poly.type
_entity_poly.pdbx_seq_one_letter_code
_entity_poly.pdbx_strand_id
1 'polypeptide(L)'
;MVASSLSVLRACGLCQWGLKNWARLSGPPLLRLGGRSTWASSRTTATLSLKPSGRCCWDEPLHIAVQGLAPEQPVTLRVKGPGIGLLGNSKGGELGLAISSFLKGITAAVIINGSVAVVGASIHYKDETLPPVGIMRDRVKMTKDGIMDVVEALKSPLEDQKSFIPVERSDTTFLFLVGQDDHNWKSEFYSNEASKRLQAHGKEKPQIICYPEAGHYIEPPYWPLCRAAHHVLVGGPIVYGGEPRAHAMAQLDVWEQLQAFFHKHLGGKS
;
A
#
# COMPACT_ATOMS: atom_id res chain seq x y z
N MET A 1 15.85 -23.22 -18.62
CA MET A 1 14.39 -23.45 -18.60
C MET A 1 13.74 -22.33 -17.82
N VAL A 2 12.63 -21.77 -18.30
CA VAL A 2 11.83 -20.79 -17.56
C VAL A 2 10.80 -21.55 -16.75
N ALA A 3 10.85 -21.47 -15.42
CA ALA A 3 9.84 -22.03 -14.54
C ALA A 3 8.79 -20.97 -14.20
N SER A 4 7.70 -20.93 -14.97
CA SER A 4 6.54 -20.09 -14.68
C SER A 4 5.56 -20.82 -13.76
N SER A 5 5.53 -20.44 -12.48
CA SER A 5 4.55 -20.95 -11.50
C SER A 5 3.20 -20.25 -11.68
N LEU A 6 2.27 -20.87 -12.41
CA LEU A 6 0.85 -20.53 -12.31
C LEU A 6 0.20 -21.37 -11.21
N SER A 7 0.07 -20.80 -10.01
CA SER A 7 -0.82 -21.32 -8.97
C SER A 7 -2.26 -20.85 -9.20
N VAL A 8 -2.89 -21.34 -10.26
CA VAL A 8 -4.33 -21.18 -10.51
C VAL A 8 -5.09 -22.31 -9.81
N LEU A 9 -5.90 -21.96 -8.82
CA LEU A 9 -6.94 -22.85 -8.30
C LEU A 9 -7.94 -23.18 -9.42
N ARG A 10 -8.03 -24.46 -9.78
CA ARG A 10 -9.11 -25.00 -10.62
C ARG A 10 -9.77 -26.19 -9.93
N ALA A 11 -11.06 -26.05 -9.66
CA ALA A 11 -11.95 -27.18 -9.45
C ALA A 11 -12.18 -27.93 -10.78
N CYS A 12 -12.68 -29.17 -10.70
CA CYS A 12 -13.04 -30.01 -11.84
C CYS A 12 -13.93 -29.26 -12.86
N GLY A 13 -13.85 -29.45 -14.18
CA GLY A 13 -13.21 -30.52 -14.95
C GLY A 13 -14.27 -31.44 -15.57
N LEU A 14 -14.28 -31.61 -16.90
CA LEU A 14 -14.96 -32.69 -17.65
C LEU A 14 -14.62 -32.63 -19.16
N CYS A 15 -14.14 -33.75 -19.73
CA CYS A 15 -14.20 -34.20 -21.14
C CYS A 15 -13.70 -33.28 -22.31
N GLN A 16 -13.21 -33.78 -23.45
CA GLN A 16 -12.79 -35.14 -23.89
C GLN A 16 -11.85 -35.05 -25.12
N TRP A 17 -10.85 -35.94 -25.17
CA TRP A 17 -10.30 -36.69 -26.33
C TRP A 17 -9.97 -36.03 -27.70
N GLY A 18 -8.77 -36.35 -28.22
CA GLY A 18 -8.41 -36.23 -29.65
C GLY A 18 -7.01 -36.80 -29.95
N LEU A 19 -6.90 -37.93 -30.67
CA LEU A 19 -5.63 -38.60 -31.00
C LEU A 19 -4.95 -38.05 -32.27
N LYS A 20 -3.61 -38.17 -32.36
CA LYS A 20 -2.90 -39.13 -33.27
C LYS A 20 -1.37 -38.93 -33.32
N ASN A 21 -0.64 -40.04 -33.15
CA ASN A 21 0.65 -40.51 -33.75
C ASN A 21 1.81 -39.48 -33.94
N TRP A 22 3.09 -39.79 -33.71
CA TRP A 22 3.95 -40.94 -34.06
C TRP A 22 5.05 -41.11 -32.97
N ALA A 23 5.78 -42.22 -32.73
CA ALA A 23 5.75 -43.61 -33.23
C ALA A 23 6.50 -44.57 -32.23
N ARG A 24 7.45 -45.39 -32.71
CA ARG A 24 8.31 -46.40 -32.04
C ARG A 24 9.61 -46.55 -32.87
N LEU A 25 10.77 -47.09 -32.44
CA LEU A 25 11.08 -48.14 -31.46
C LEU A 25 12.58 -48.15 -31.06
N SER A 26 12.89 -48.59 -29.82
CA SER A 26 14.06 -49.37 -29.32
C SER A 26 15.54 -49.05 -29.64
N GLY A 27 16.36 -49.02 -28.58
CA GLY A 27 17.75 -49.55 -28.59
C GLY A 27 18.75 -48.81 -27.67
N PRO A 28 19.27 -49.42 -26.58
CA PRO A 28 20.33 -48.82 -25.77
C PRO A 28 21.73 -49.27 -26.23
N PRO A 29 22.74 -48.38 -26.24
CA PRO A 29 24.13 -48.81 -26.23
C PRO A 29 24.97 -48.19 -25.10
N LEU A 30 25.57 -49.10 -24.32
CA LEU A 30 26.89 -49.01 -23.67
C LEU A 30 27.29 -47.80 -22.80
N LEU A 31 27.53 -48.14 -21.53
CA LEU A 31 28.48 -47.47 -20.64
C LEU A 31 29.86 -47.25 -21.33
N ARG A 32 30.35 -46.01 -21.28
CA ARG A 32 31.79 -45.71 -21.38
C ARG A 32 32.29 -45.20 -20.02
N LEU A 33 33.26 -45.90 -19.44
CA LEU A 33 34.17 -45.28 -18.46
C LEU A 33 35.17 -44.39 -19.21
N GLY A 34 35.57 -43.28 -18.59
CA GLY A 34 36.74 -42.49 -19.01
C GLY A 34 36.43 -41.02 -19.30
N GLY A 35 36.55 -40.19 -18.27
CA GLY A 35 36.50 -38.74 -18.38
C GLY A 35 36.64 -38.08 -17.02
N ARG A 36 37.81 -37.52 -16.73
CA ARG A 36 38.07 -36.80 -15.47
C ARG A 36 37.35 -35.46 -15.51
N SER A 37 36.06 -35.44 -15.15
CA SER A 37 35.25 -34.24 -15.09
C SER A 37 35.80 -33.30 -14.03
N THR A 38 36.58 -32.31 -14.45
CA THR A 38 36.94 -31.16 -13.62
C THR A 38 35.65 -30.39 -13.32
N TRP A 39 35.10 -30.57 -12.12
CA TRP A 39 34.04 -29.72 -11.60
C TRP A 39 34.62 -28.34 -11.31
N ALA A 40 34.80 -27.55 -12.38
CA ALA A 40 34.90 -26.12 -12.25
C ALA A 40 33.57 -25.65 -11.67
N SER A 41 33.60 -25.22 -10.40
CA SER A 41 32.47 -24.52 -9.80
C SER A 41 32.31 -23.19 -10.53
N SER A 42 31.53 -23.19 -11.62
CA SER A 42 30.98 -21.96 -12.15
C SER A 42 30.05 -21.41 -11.07
N ARG A 43 30.55 -20.47 -10.27
CA ARG A 43 29.74 -19.67 -9.36
C ARG A 43 28.77 -18.87 -10.22
N THR A 44 27.64 -19.48 -10.52
CA THR A 44 26.57 -18.89 -11.29
C THR A 44 25.91 -17.89 -10.35
N THR A 45 26.17 -16.60 -10.58
CA THR A 45 25.59 -15.55 -9.74
C THR A 45 24.08 -15.57 -9.91
N ALA A 46 23.36 -15.87 -8.84
CA ALA A 46 21.91 -15.84 -8.86
C ALA A 46 21.43 -14.39 -9.04
N THR A 47 20.66 -14.14 -10.09
CA THR A 47 20.13 -12.82 -10.42
C THR A 47 18.67 -12.75 -10.04
N LEU A 48 18.32 -11.84 -9.12
CA LEU A 48 16.94 -11.53 -8.75
C LEU A 48 16.40 -10.43 -9.67
N SER A 49 15.20 -10.64 -10.21
CA SER A 49 14.45 -9.61 -10.92
C SER A 49 13.03 -9.53 -10.38
N LEU A 50 12.57 -8.31 -10.14
CA LEU A 50 11.19 -8.00 -9.78
C LEU A 50 10.50 -7.41 -11.01
N LYS A 51 9.33 -7.95 -11.34
CA LYS A 51 8.47 -7.45 -12.40
C LYS A 51 7.11 -7.05 -11.80
N PRO A 52 6.49 -5.97 -12.30
CA PRO A 52 7.04 -5.02 -13.27
C PRO A 52 8.20 -4.18 -12.72
N SER A 53 9.22 -3.94 -13.56
CA SER A 53 10.46 -3.28 -13.17
C SER A 53 10.31 -1.76 -13.21
N GLY A 54 9.99 -1.14 -12.06
CA GLY A 54 10.15 0.29 -11.83
C GLY A 54 9.37 1.21 -12.79
N ARG A 55 8.08 0.94 -12.99
CA ARG A 55 7.01 1.80 -13.59
C ARG A 55 5.73 0.96 -13.66
N CYS A 56 4.95 0.92 -12.58
CA CYS A 56 3.68 0.20 -12.53
C CYS A 56 2.73 0.86 -11.54
N CYS A 57 1.44 0.77 -11.85
CA CYS A 57 0.34 1.33 -11.07
C CYS A 57 -0.16 0.34 -9.99
N TRP A 58 0.60 -0.74 -9.73
CA TRP A 58 0.30 -1.85 -8.83
C TRP A 58 -0.94 -2.68 -9.20
N ASP A 59 -1.32 -2.60 -10.47
CA ASP A 59 -2.42 -3.30 -11.14
C ASP A 59 -2.03 -4.72 -11.62
N GLU A 60 -0.74 -4.98 -11.84
CA GLU A 60 -0.20 -6.32 -12.10
C GLU A 60 0.36 -6.99 -10.82
N PRO A 61 0.17 -8.31 -10.62
CA PRO A 61 0.81 -9.05 -9.53
C PRO A 61 2.33 -8.95 -9.56
N LEU A 62 2.96 -8.79 -8.38
CA LEU A 62 4.42 -8.79 -8.27
C LEU A 62 5.00 -10.15 -8.68
N HIS A 63 5.69 -10.19 -9.81
CA HIS A 63 6.38 -11.36 -10.33
C HIS A 63 7.85 -11.34 -9.91
N ILE A 64 8.26 -12.34 -9.13
CA ILE A 64 9.65 -12.53 -8.70
C ILE A 64 10.28 -13.62 -9.57
N ALA A 65 11.29 -13.26 -10.35
CA ALA A 65 12.02 -14.20 -11.20
C ALA A 65 13.50 -14.25 -10.78
N VAL A 66 13.97 -15.46 -10.45
CA VAL A 66 15.38 -15.73 -10.12
C VAL A 66 16.01 -16.53 -11.25
N GLN A 67 17.17 -16.07 -11.74
CA GLN A 67 17.94 -16.73 -12.79
C GLN A 67 19.33 -17.12 -12.26
N GLY A 68 20.04 -18.01 -12.96
CA GLY A 68 21.39 -18.42 -12.57
C GLY A 68 21.46 -19.43 -11.42
N LEU A 69 20.35 -20.09 -11.08
CA LEU A 69 20.31 -21.19 -10.12
C LEU A 69 20.64 -22.52 -10.81
N ALA A 70 21.27 -23.44 -10.08
CA ALA A 70 21.40 -24.82 -10.52
C ALA A 70 20.02 -25.52 -10.56
N PRO A 71 19.84 -26.57 -11.38
CA PRO A 71 18.63 -27.40 -11.34
C PRO A 71 18.35 -27.88 -9.90
N GLU A 72 17.08 -27.82 -9.50
CA GLU A 72 16.59 -28.25 -8.18
C GLU A 72 17.21 -27.51 -6.96
N GLN A 73 17.98 -26.43 -7.18
CA GLN A 73 18.58 -25.65 -6.10
C GLN A 73 17.49 -25.04 -5.19
N PRO A 74 17.49 -25.34 -3.88
CA PRO A 74 16.52 -24.75 -2.95
C PRO A 74 16.67 -23.23 -2.84
N VAL A 75 15.54 -22.52 -2.88
CA VAL A 75 15.48 -21.07 -2.69
C VAL A 75 14.49 -20.77 -1.56
N THR A 76 14.84 -19.83 -0.68
CA THR A 76 13.91 -19.29 0.31
C THR A 76 13.70 -17.81 0.06
N LEU A 77 12.48 -17.41 -0.30
CA LEU A 77 12.06 -16.01 -0.27
C LEU A 77 11.78 -15.62 1.18
N ARG A 78 12.28 -14.45 1.64
CA ARG A 78 12.06 -13.94 2.99
C ARG A 78 11.80 -12.44 2.97
N VAL A 79 10.88 -11.98 3.82
CA VAL A 79 10.80 -10.58 4.25
C VAL A 79 11.78 -10.39 5.41
N LYS A 80 12.51 -9.26 5.46
CA LYS A 80 13.60 -9.05 6.43
C LYS A 80 13.12 -9.12 7.89
N GLY A 81 11.98 -8.51 8.21
CA GLY A 81 11.45 -8.44 9.58
C GLY A 81 12.32 -7.57 10.52
N PRO A 82 12.02 -7.55 11.84
CA PRO A 82 10.99 -8.35 12.53
C PRO A 82 9.56 -7.81 12.35
N GLY A 83 9.39 -6.59 11.84
CA GLY A 83 8.10 -6.01 11.50
C GLY A 83 8.01 -5.54 10.05
N ILE A 84 6.87 -4.95 9.69
CA ILE A 84 6.56 -4.44 8.35
C ILE A 84 6.37 -2.92 8.34
N GLY A 85 6.46 -2.33 7.15
CA GLY A 85 5.96 -1.00 6.85
C GLY A 85 4.51 -1.04 6.39
N LEU A 86 3.74 0.01 6.71
CA LEU A 86 2.42 0.26 6.12
C LEU A 86 2.43 1.58 5.36
N LEU A 87 1.89 1.59 4.15
CA LEU A 87 1.63 2.79 3.35
C LEU A 87 0.12 2.83 3.07
N GLY A 88 -0.52 3.96 3.36
CA GLY A 88 -1.95 4.12 3.13
C GLY A 88 -2.31 5.55 2.73
N ASN A 89 -3.03 5.68 1.61
CA ASN A 89 -3.67 6.92 1.17
C ASN A 89 -5.17 6.91 1.56
N SER A 90 -5.74 8.04 1.97
CA SER A 90 -7.18 8.21 2.19
C SER A 90 -7.74 7.20 3.22
N LYS A 91 -8.79 6.44 2.87
CA LYS A 91 -9.32 5.33 3.69
C LYS A 91 -8.26 4.26 3.98
N GLY A 92 -7.28 4.06 3.11
CA GLY A 92 -6.11 3.21 3.37
C GLY A 92 -5.21 3.79 4.46
N GLY A 93 -5.10 5.12 4.58
CA GLY A 93 -4.41 5.80 5.68
C GLY A 93 -5.16 5.66 7.01
N GLU A 94 -6.49 5.80 7.00
CA GLU A 94 -7.34 5.51 8.16
C GLU A 94 -7.14 4.05 8.65
N LEU A 95 -7.20 3.08 7.72
CA LEU A 95 -6.92 1.68 8.02
C LEU A 95 -5.47 1.46 8.50
N GLY A 96 -4.50 2.20 7.97
CA GLY A 96 -3.11 2.18 8.44
C GLY A 96 -2.98 2.56 9.92
N LEU A 97 -3.69 3.60 10.35
CA LEU A 97 -3.77 3.98 11.77
C LEU A 97 -4.45 2.90 12.61
N ALA A 98 -5.59 2.37 12.16
CA ALA A 98 -6.32 1.32 12.88
C ALA A 98 -5.49 0.03 13.03
N ILE A 99 -4.89 -0.46 11.95
CA ILE A 99 -4.01 -1.64 11.94
C ILE A 99 -2.84 -1.42 12.92
N SER A 100 -2.20 -0.26 12.88
CA SER A 100 -1.08 0.08 13.78
C SER A 100 -1.50 0.21 15.25
N SER A 101 -2.78 0.46 15.53
CA SER A 101 -3.34 0.60 16.89
C SER A 101 -3.79 -0.72 17.51
N PHE A 102 -4.26 -1.67 16.67
CA PHE A 102 -4.85 -2.94 17.13
C PHE A 102 -3.95 -4.16 16.93
N LEU A 103 -3.04 -4.15 15.94
CA LEU A 103 -2.14 -5.26 15.64
C LEU A 103 -0.71 -4.99 16.13
N LYS A 104 0.11 -6.05 16.20
CA LYS A 104 1.54 -5.98 16.50
C LYS A 104 2.36 -6.36 15.26
N GLY A 105 3.62 -5.93 15.22
CA GLY A 105 4.53 -6.18 14.10
C GLY A 105 4.58 -5.06 13.04
N ILE A 106 3.97 -3.91 13.29
CA ILE A 106 4.08 -2.72 12.43
C ILE A 106 5.20 -1.83 12.98
N THR A 107 6.30 -1.73 12.24
CA THR A 107 7.48 -0.93 12.65
C THR A 107 7.30 0.53 12.28
N ALA A 108 6.80 0.82 11.08
CA ALA A 108 6.66 2.17 10.57
C ALA A 108 5.42 2.31 9.67
N ALA A 109 4.74 3.45 9.70
CA ALA A 109 3.58 3.72 8.86
C ALA A 109 3.63 5.11 8.23
N VAL A 110 3.36 5.18 6.92
CA VAL A 110 3.20 6.42 6.16
C VAL A 110 1.72 6.61 5.85
N ILE A 111 1.16 7.71 6.32
CA ILE A 111 -0.27 8.04 6.26
C ILE A 111 -0.43 9.26 5.35
N ILE A 112 -0.91 9.04 4.12
CA ILE A 112 -1.14 10.08 3.13
C ILE A 112 -2.62 10.48 3.19
N ASN A 113 -2.92 11.73 3.54
CA ASN A 113 -4.30 12.25 3.64
C ASN A 113 -5.28 11.31 4.38
N GLY A 114 -4.83 10.66 5.46
CA GLY A 114 -5.61 9.70 6.24
C GLY A 114 -6.43 10.34 7.35
N SER A 115 -7.56 9.72 7.70
CA SER A 115 -8.41 10.12 8.82
C SER A 115 -8.04 9.39 10.11
N VAL A 116 -8.05 10.09 11.25
CA VAL A 116 -7.99 9.48 12.60
C VAL A 116 -9.39 9.16 13.15
N ALA A 117 -10.45 9.61 12.47
CA ALA A 117 -11.81 9.17 12.69
C ALA A 117 -12.15 8.00 11.75
N VAL A 118 -12.92 7.01 12.21
CA VAL A 118 -13.49 5.99 11.33
C VAL A 118 -14.56 6.62 10.46
N VAL A 119 -14.47 6.49 9.12
CA VAL A 119 -15.44 7.10 8.19
C VAL A 119 -16.21 6.04 7.39
N GLY A 120 -17.52 6.23 7.26
CA GLY A 120 -18.40 5.40 6.42
C GLY A 120 -18.81 4.07 7.06
N ALA A 121 -17.89 3.12 7.18
CA ALA A 121 -18.15 1.77 7.71
C ALA A 121 -17.37 1.50 9.00
N SER A 122 -18.02 0.83 9.97
CA SER A 122 -17.42 0.48 11.27
C SER A 122 -16.20 -0.43 11.12
N ILE A 123 -15.16 -0.17 11.91
CA ILE A 123 -14.02 -1.09 12.06
C ILE A 123 -14.29 -2.02 13.25
N HIS A 124 -14.13 -3.32 13.04
CA HIS A 124 -14.31 -4.35 14.06
C HIS A 124 -12.98 -5.08 14.27
N TYR A 125 -12.57 -5.25 15.54
CA TYR A 125 -11.39 -6.04 15.90
C TYR A 125 -11.67 -6.79 17.21
N LYS A 126 -11.82 -8.12 17.09
CA LYS A 126 -12.28 -8.98 18.20
C LYS A 126 -13.59 -8.42 18.77
N ASP A 127 -13.63 -8.13 20.07
CA ASP A 127 -14.78 -7.61 20.78
C ASP A 127 -14.88 -6.06 20.74
N GLU A 128 -13.89 -5.38 20.16
CA GLU A 128 -13.91 -3.92 20.00
C GLU A 128 -14.51 -3.51 18.64
N THR A 129 -15.38 -2.49 18.67
CA THR A 129 -15.99 -1.90 17.48
C THR A 129 -15.87 -0.38 17.52
N LEU A 130 -15.26 0.19 16.48
CA LEU A 130 -15.23 1.63 16.23
C LEU A 130 -16.34 1.99 15.23
N PRO A 131 -17.43 2.66 15.64
CA PRO A 131 -18.47 3.12 14.72
C PRO A 131 -17.95 4.27 13.82
N PRO A 132 -18.55 4.45 12.63
CA PRO A 132 -18.22 5.59 11.78
C PRO A 132 -18.69 6.91 12.40
N VAL A 133 -17.89 7.95 12.21
CA VAL A 133 -18.21 9.32 12.58
C VAL A 133 -19.47 9.80 11.85
N GLY A 134 -20.32 10.56 12.54
CA GLY A 134 -21.56 11.08 11.96
C GLY A 134 -21.34 12.01 10.75
N ILE A 135 -22.27 11.97 9.80
CA ILE A 135 -22.26 12.81 8.58
C ILE A 135 -23.23 14.00 8.76
N MET A 136 -22.80 15.19 8.36
CA MET A 136 -23.56 16.46 8.36
C MET A 136 -23.82 16.92 6.91
N ARG A 137 -24.90 16.41 6.31
CA ARG A 137 -25.26 16.69 4.91
C ARG A 137 -25.58 18.17 4.67
N ASP A 138 -26.05 18.86 5.70
CA ASP A 138 -26.30 20.30 5.76
C ASP A 138 -25.05 21.18 5.56
N ARG A 139 -23.86 20.60 5.75
CA ARG A 139 -22.58 21.29 5.54
C ARG A 139 -21.91 21.04 4.19
N VAL A 140 -22.50 20.18 3.34
CA VAL A 140 -22.05 20.00 1.96
C VAL A 140 -22.32 21.29 1.19
N LYS A 141 -21.28 21.85 0.56
CA LYS A 141 -21.39 23.03 -0.29
C LYS A 141 -21.46 22.61 -1.75
N MET A 142 -21.97 23.50 -2.59
CA MET A 142 -21.99 23.32 -4.04
C MET A 142 -21.06 24.35 -4.69
N THR A 143 -20.17 23.91 -5.58
CA THR A 143 -19.38 24.83 -6.42
C THR A 143 -20.25 25.49 -7.48
N LYS A 144 -19.72 26.51 -8.16
CA LYS A 144 -20.40 27.17 -9.29
C LYS A 144 -20.72 26.20 -10.44
N ASP A 145 -19.94 25.13 -10.57
CA ASP A 145 -20.03 24.13 -11.63
C ASP A 145 -20.92 22.93 -11.25
N GLY A 146 -21.62 22.98 -10.10
CA GLY A 146 -22.51 21.90 -9.65
C GLY A 146 -21.79 20.68 -9.09
N ILE A 147 -20.55 20.84 -8.62
CA ILE A 147 -19.76 19.79 -7.96
C ILE A 147 -19.87 19.98 -6.44
N MET A 148 -19.97 18.88 -5.68
CA MET A 148 -20.07 18.96 -4.21
C MET A 148 -18.69 19.19 -3.58
N ASP A 149 -18.63 20.10 -2.61
CA ASP A 149 -17.52 20.25 -1.67
C ASP A 149 -17.96 19.67 -0.32
N VAL A 150 -17.27 18.60 0.11
CA VAL A 150 -17.67 17.74 1.22
C VAL A 150 -16.73 17.83 2.43
N VAL A 151 -15.73 18.72 2.39
CA VAL A 151 -14.69 18.84 3.43
C VAL A 151 -15.26 19.13 4.85
N GLU A 152 -16.44 19.75 4.92
CA GLU A 152 -17.16 20.06 6.16
C GLU A 152 -18.23 19.01 6.54
N ALA A 153 -18.42 17.95 5.75
CA ALA A 153 -19.54 17.02 5.89
C ALA A 153 -19.36 15.93 6.95
N LEU A 154 -18.21 15.85 7.62
CA LEU A 154 -17.94 14.90 8.71
C LEU A 154 -17.94 15.61 10.07
N LYS A 155 -18.55 14.98 11.08
CA LYS A 155 -18.48 15.49 12.46
C LYS A 155 -17.05 15.45 12.98
N SER A 156 -16.78 16.29 13.98
CA SER A 156 -15.49 16.24 14.68
C SER A 156 -15.42 14.95 15.52
N PRO A 157 -14.37 14.13 15.42
CA PRO A 157 -14.16 12.98 16.30
C PRO A 157 -13.79 13.40 17.74
N LEU A 158 -13.62 14.71 18.00
CA LEU A 158 -13.51 15.25 19.36
C LEU A 158 -14.89 15.37 20.04
N GLU A 159 -15.95 15.55 19.25
CA GLU A 159 -17.36 15.49 19.68
C GLU A 159 -17.86 14.03 19.68
N ASP A 160 -17.48 13.25 18.65
CA ASP A 160 -17.83 11.83 18.48
C ASP A 160 -16.64 10.91 18.79
N GLN A 161 -16.23 10.89 20.05
CA GLN A 161 -15.00 10.22 20.51
C GLN A 161 -14.99 8.69 20.28
N LYS A 162 -16.15 8.06 20.05
CA LYS A 162 -16.23 6.62 19.75
C LYS A 162 -15.67 6.29 18.37
N SER A 163 -15.73 7.24 17.43
CA SER A 163 -15.14 7.09 16.09
C SER A 163 -13.62 7.30 16.06
N PHE A 164 -13.02 7.82 17.13
CA PHE A 164 -11.59 8.16 17.18
C PHE A 164 -10.73 6.90 17.30
N ILE A 165 -9.83 6.68 16.33
CA ILE A 165 -8.92 5.54 16.30
C ILE A 165 -7.89 5.66 17.44
N PRO A 166 -7.72 4.64 18.30
CA PRO A 166 -6.91 4.72 19.52
C PRO A 166 -5.40 4.62 19.23
N VAL A 167 -4.86 5.60 18.49
CA VAL A 167 -3.46 5.65 18.06
C VAL A 167 -2.45 5.63 19.21
N GLU A 168 -2.86 6.03 20.43
CA GLU A 168 -2.05 5.93 21.64
C GLU A 168 -1.64 4.48 22.00
N ARG A 169 -2.37 3.47 21.50
CA ARG A 169 -2.06 2.05 21.70
C ARG A 169 -0.91 1.56 20.81
N SER A 170 -0.53 2.33 19.80
CA SER A 170 0.49 1.96 18.83
C SER A 170 1.91 2.17 19.35
N ASP A 171 2.83 1.32 18.90
CA ASP A 171 4.28 1.47 19.07
C ASP A 171 4.98 1.80 17.73
N THR A 172 4.18 2.06 16.68
CA THR A 172 4.63 2.34 15.32
C THR A 172 5.15 3.77 15.18
N THR A 173 6.27 3.97 14.48
CA THR A 173 6.67 5.32 14.06
C THR A 173 5.80 5.78 12.89
N PHE A 174 5.20 6.97 13.00
CA PHE A 174 4.34 7.53 11.95
C PHE A 174 4.98 8.71 11.21
N LEU A 175 4.76 8.75 9.89
CA LEU A 175 4.93 9.91 9.03
C LEU A 175 3.57 10.24 8.40
N PHE A 176 3.11 11.48 8.59
CA PHE A 176 1.91 12.00 7.94
C PHE A 176 2.32 12.90 6.77
N LEU A 177 1.73 12.66 5.61
CA LEU A 177 1.94 13.45 4.38
C LEU A 177 0.58 14.00 3.95
N VAL A 178 0.46 15.34 3.94
CA VAL A 178 -0.85 16.01 3.99
C VAL A 178 -0.96 17.06 2.90
N GLY A 179 -1.96 16.94 2.04
CA GLY A 179 -2.40 18.02 1.17
C GLY A 179 -3.21 19.04 1.97
N GLN A 180 -2.81 20.32 1.93
CA GLN A 180 -3.53 21.38 2.65
C GLN A 180 -4.79 21.86 1.91
N ASP A 181 -4.94 21.48 0.63
CA ASP A 181 -6.13 21.73 -0.18
C ASP A 181 -6.99 20.46 -0.33
N ASP A 182 -6.96 19.57 0.66
CA ASP A 182 -7.78 18.35 0.68
C ASP A 182 -9.27 18.69 0.90
N HIS A 183 -10.05 18.55 -0.17
CA HIS A 183 -11.49 18.79 -0.17
C HIS A 183 -12.36 17.53 0.08
N ASN A 184 -11.76 16.35 0.21
CA ASN A 184 -12.50 15.15 0.60
C ASN A 184 -12.77 15.17 2.12
N TRP A 185 -11.76 15.53 2.91
CA TRP A 185 -11.87 15.69 4.36
C TRP A 185 -10.70 16.49 4.95
N LYS A 186 -10.74 16.79 6.26
CA LYS A 186 -9.75 17.65 6.91
C LYS A 186 -8.47 16.89 7.31
N SER A 187 -7.68 16.47 6.33
CA SER A 187 -6.45 15.69 6.55
C SER A 187 -5.46 16.34 7.52
N GLU A 188 -5.21 17.65 7.40
CA GLU A 188 -4.32 18.37 8.34
C GLU A 188 -4.84 18.38 9.78
N PHE A 189 -6.16 18.52 9.96
CA PHE A 189 -6.79 18.42 11.28
C PHE A 189 -6.60 17.00 11.85
N TYR A 190 -6.88 15.95 11.05
CA TYR A 190 -6.74 14.57 11.52
C TYR A 190 -5.30 14.18 11.87
N SER A 191 -4.30 14.59 11.08
CA SER A 191 -2.89 14.36 11.43
C SER A 191 -2.48 15.10 12.71
N ASN A 192 -2.99 16.31 12.92
CA ASN A 192 -2.72 17.08 14.13
C ASN A 192 -3.40 16.47 15.36
N GLU A 193 -4.65 16.00 15.27
CA GLU A 193 -5.31 15.31 16.39
C GLU A 193 -4.69 13.95 16.71
N ALA A 194 -4.25 13.18 15.71
CA ALA A 194 -3.46 11.96 15.93
C ALA A 194 -2.14 12.27 16.67
N SER A 195 -1.42 13.31 16.23
CA SER A 195 -0.18 13.78 16.85
C SER A 195 -0.37 14.27 18.29
N LYS A 196 -1.44 15.00 18.58
CA LYS A 196 -1.82 15.41 19.94
C LYS A 196 -2.11 14.19 20.82
N ARG A 197 -2.91 13.22 20.32
CA ARG A 197 -3.26 12.01 21.05
C ARG A 197 -2.04 11.16 21.41
N LEU A 198 -1.11 10.98 20.47
CA LEU A 198 0.16 10.27 20.68
C LEU A 198 0.99 10.94 21.78
N GLN A 199 1.26 12.25 21.66
CA GLN A 199 2.06 13.00 22.63
C GLN A 199 1.42 13.03 24.04
N ALA A 200 0.09 13.13 24.12
CA ALA A 200 -0.65 13.09 25.39
C ALA A 200 -0.49 11.76 26.16
N HIS A 201 -0.10 10.68 25.46
CA HIS A 201 0.18 9.36 26.04
C HIS A 201 1.69 9.03 26.05
N GLY A 202 2.56 10.04 25.97
CA GLY A 202 4.01 9.88 26.07
C GLY A 202 4.68 9.21 24.87
N LYS A 203 3.99 9.09 23.73
CA LYS A 203 4.57 8.61 22.48
C LYS A 203 5.37 9.73 21.81
N GLU A 204 6.35 9.37 20.98
CA GLU A 204 7.13 10.33 20.19
C GLU A 204 6.20 11.17 19.29
N LYS A 205 6.53 12.45 19.12
CA LYS A 205 5.82 13.33 18.19
C LYS A 205 6.05 12.83 16.75
N PRO A 206 5.00 12.44 16.01
CA PRO A 206 5.16 12.00 14.62
C PRO A 206 5.57 13.16 13.72
N GLN A 207 6.26 12.83 12.62
CA GLN A 207 6.54 13.81 11.57
C GLN A 207 5.26 14.07 10.77
N ILE A 208 4.96 15.34 10.53
CA ILE A 208 3.87 15.78 9.64
C ILE A 208 4.50 16.71 8.61
N ILE A 209 4.28 16.43 7.33
CA ILE A 209 4.66 17.32 6.22
C ILE A 209 3.37 17.75 5.52
N CYS A 210 3.14 19.07 5.53
CA CYS A 210 2.00 19.69 4.87
C CYS A 210 2.43 20.31 3.54
N TYR A 211 1.68 20.03 2.48
CA TYR A 211 1.91 20.49 1.12
C TYR A 211 0.85 21.53 0.74
N PRO A 212 1.21 22.83 0.62
CA PRO A 212 0.30 23.86 0.15
C PRO A 212 -0.25 23.53 -1.24
N GLU A 213 -1.51 23.88 -1.50
CA GLU A 213 -2.18 23.72 -2.81
C GLU A 213 -2.16 22.28 -3.37
N ALA A 214 -1.97 21.27 -2.52
CA ALA A 214 -2.10 19.86 -2.88
C ALA A 214 -3.41 19.28 -2.33
N GLY A 215 -4.19 18.64 -3.20
CA GLY A 215 -5.45 17.98 -2.84
C GLY A 215 -5.32 16.54 -2.31
N HIS A 216 -6.44 15.83 -2.29
CA HIS A 216 -6.61 14.54 -1.63
C HIS A 216 -5.77 13.39 -2.25
N TYR A 217 -5.77 13.23 -3.58
CA TYR A 217 -5.10 12.12 -4.25
C TYR A 217 -3.63 12.41 -4.56
N ILE A 218 -2.79 12.42 -3.53
CA ILE A 218 -1.33 12.44 -3.73
C ILE A 218 -0.86 11.04 -4.16
N GLU A 219 -0.83 10.87 -5.48
CA GLU A 219 -0.42 9.67 -6.20
C GLU A 219 1.11 9.59 -6.40
N PRO A 220 1.66 8.48 -6.96
CA PRO A 220 3.05 8.42 -7.37
C PRO A 220 3.44 9.52 -8.39
N PRO A 221 4.73 9.88 -8.49
CA PRO A 221 5.18 11.01 -9.30
C PRO A 221 4.69 11.01 -10.75
N TYR A 222 4.33 12.21 -11.23
CA TYR A 222 3.84 12.50 -12.58
C TYR A 222 2.43 11.97 -12.91
N TRP A 223 1.67 11.48 -11.91
CA TRP A 223 0.27 11.14 -12.13
C TRP A 223 -0.57 12.42 -12.29
N PRO A 224 -1.40 12.54 -13.34
CA PRO A 224 -2.16 13.76 -13.59
C PRO A 224 -3.19 14.01 -12.47
N LEU A 225 -3.25 15.26 -12.01
CA LEU A 225 -4.19 15.70 -10.98
C LEU A 225 -5.66 15.49 -11.42
N CYS A 226 -6.42 14.76 -10.61
CA CYS A 226 -7.87 14.66 -10.73
C CYS A 226 -8.55 15.62 -9.74
N ARG A 227 -8.93 16.82 -10.18
CA ARG A 227 -9.53 17.86 -9.32
C ARG A 227 -10.94 17.50 -8.81
N ALA A 228 -11.68 16.70 -9.58
CA ALA A 228 -13.03 16.26 -9.23
C ALA A 228 -13.39 14.94 -9.94
N ALA A 229 -14.08 14.05 -9.23
CA ALA A 229 -14.62 12.80 -9.77
C ALA A 229 -15.77 12.27 -8.89
N HIS A 230 -16.46 11.23 -9.35
CA HIS A 230 -17.55 10.60 -8.61
C HIS A 230 -17.05 9.91 -7.34
N HIS A 231 -17.56 10.31 -6.18
CA HIS A 231 -17.24 9.68 -4.89
C HIS A 231 -18.32 8.69 -4.47
N VAL A 232 -17.95 7.41 -4.34
CA VAL A 232 -18.89 6.29 -4.14
C VAL A 232 -19.76 6.45 -2.90
N LEU A 233 -19.19 6.86 -1.76
CA LEU A 233 -19.94 7.00 -0.50
C LEU A 233 -20.89 8.22 -0.50
N VAL A 234 -20.57 9.25 -1.30
CA VAL A 234 -21.40 10.46 -1.42
C VAL A 234 -22.48 10.29 -2.49
N GLY A 235 -22.26 9.43 -3.49
CA GLY A 235 -23.22 9.15 -4.56
C GLY A 235 -23.24 10.20 -5.67
N GLY A 236 -22.15 10.96 -5.86
CA GLY A 236 -22.04 11.98 -6.90
C GLY A 236 -20.63 12.58 -7.00
N PRO A 237 -20.42 13.53 -7.93
CA PRO A 237 -19.12 14.17 -8.13
C PRO A 237 -18.78 15.10 -6.96
N ILE A 238 -17.56 14.96 -6.42
CA ILE A 238 -16.99 15.86 -5.42
C ILE A 238 -15.70 16.49 -5.93
N VAL A 239 -15.32 17.64 -5.35
CA VAL A 239 -13.97 18.19 -5.48
C VAL A 239 -13.00 17.46 -4.55
N TYR A 240 -11.79 17.21 -5.04
CA TYR A 240 -10.66 16.66 -4.27
C TYR A 240 -9.56 17.70 -4.02
N GLY A 241 -9.68 18.88 -4.63
CA GLY A 241 -8.75 20.00 -4.53
C GLY A 241 -7.44 19.78 -5.30
N GLY A 242 -6.47 20.64 -5.02
CA GLY A 242 -5.15 20.70 -5.64
C GLY A 242 -5.07 21.68 -6.81
N GLU A 243 -3.92 22.34 -6.94
CA GLU A 243 -3.49 23.07 -8.14
C GLU A 243 -2.42 22.28 -8.91
N PRO A 244 -2.48 22.20 -10.26
CA PRO A 244 -1.71 21.22 -11.03
C PRO A 244 -0.19 21.24 -10.78
N ARG A 245 0.41 22.43 -10.66
CA ARG A 245 1.85 22.58 -10.45
C ARG A 245 2.27 22.20 -9.03
N ALA A 246 1.59 22.75 -8.03
CA ALA A 246 1.92 22.51 -6.62
C ALA A 246 1.69 21.05 -6.25
N HIS A 247 0.57 20.47 -6.68
CA HIS A 247 0.25 19.07 -6.45
C HIS A 247 1.26 18.11 -7.13
N ALA A 248 1.68 18.38 -8.37
CA ALA A 248 2.73 17.57 -9.02
C ALA A 248 4.09 17.65 -8.30
N MET A 249 4.45 18.80 -7.73
CA MET A 249 5.64 18.94 -6.89
C MET A 249 5.48 18.21 -5.54
N ALA A 250 4.28 18.21 -4.96
CA ALA A 250 3.97 17.46 -3.75
C ALA A 250 4.09 15.94 -3.97
N GLN A 251 3.60 15.40 -5.10
CA GLN A 251 3.78 13.99 -5.45
C GLN A 251 5.27 13.59 -5.53
N LEU A 252 6.12 14.46 -6.08
CA LEU A 252 7.57 14.24 -6.18
C LEU A 252 8.22 14.15 -4.80
N ASP A 253 7.99 15.14 -3.92
CA ASP A 253 8.56 15.12 -2.58
C ASP A 253 7.96 13.99 -1.71
N VAL A 254 6.64 13.78 -1.72
CA VAL A 254 5.99 12.66 -1.00
C VAL A 254 6.65 11.31 -1.31
N TRP A 255 7.00 11.08 -2.57
CA TRP A 255 7.68 9.86 -2.98
C TRP A 255 9.10 9.75 -2.39
N GLU A 256 9.88 10.84 -2.38
CA GLU A 256 11.20 10.87 -1.75
C GLU A 256 11.10 10.69 -0.22
N GLN A 257 10.17 11.40 0.44
CA GLN A 257 9.96 11.34 1.89
C GLN A 257 9.56 9.94 2.35
N LEU A 258 8.61 9.28 1.67
CA LEU A 258 8.18 7.92 2.05
C LEU A 258 9.30 6.89 1.82
N GLN A 259 10.11 7.04 0.76
CA GLN A 259 11.27 6.17 0.52
C GLN A 259 12.35 6.35 1.59
N ALA A 260 12.71 7.60 1.92
CA ALA A 260 13.68 7.91 2.96
C ALA A 260 13.22 7.39 4.33
N PHE A 261 11.94 7.57 4.66
CA PHE A 261 11.33 7.09 5.90
C PHE A 261 11.37 5.57 6.01
N PHE A 262 10.91 4.83 4.99
CA PHE A 262 10.96 3.36 5.04
C PHE A 262 12.40 2.82 5.02
N HIS A 263 13.33 3.41 4.28
CA HIS A 263 14.74 3.02 4.36
C HIS A 263 15.33 3.24 5.77
N LYS A 264 15.02 4.36 6.42
CA LYS A 264 15.46 4.65 7.80
C LYS A 264 14.90 3.65 8.81
N HIS A 265 13.61 3.34 8.76
CA HIS A 265 12.92 2.56 9.80
C HIS A 265 12.86 1.05 9.53
N LEU A 266 12.97 0.60 8.28
CA LEU A 266 12.93 -0.82 7.88
C LEU A 266 14.23 -1.33 7.26
N GLY A 267 15.09 -0.43 6.74
CA GLY A 267 16.32 -0.82 6.05
C GLY A 267 17.27 -1.62 6.92
N GLY A 268 17.33 -1.29 8.22
CA GLY A 268 18.15 -1.94 9.24
C GLY A 268 19.65 -1.76 9.02
N LYS A 269 20.44 -1.73 10.10
CA LYS A 269 21.89 -1.89 9.96
C LYS A 269 22.17 -3.32 9.53
N SER A 270 22.68 -3.50 8.31
CA SER A 270 23.27 -4.73 7.78
C SER A 270 24.64 -4.98 8.38
#